data_AF-A0A978UPK5-F1
#
_entry.id   AF-A0A978UPK5-F1
#
_cell.length_a   1.000
_cell.length_b   1.000
_cell.length_c   1.000
_cell.angle_alpha   90.00
_cell.angle_beta   90.00
_cell.angle_gamma   90.00
#
_symmetry.space_group_name_H-M   'P 1'
#
loop_
_entity.id
_entity.type
_entity.pdbx_description
1 polymer ?
#
loop_
_entity_poly.entity_id
_entity_poly.type
_entity_poly.pdbx_seq_one_letter_code
_entity_poly.pdbx_strand_id
1 'polypeptide(L)'
;MWIGFALFVVVLIKKTETFDDGRYDTFCHFYTDEGCLENPHKIESFSGFRIGSHGLCVYVSRTRFANQLDKASHIIASFSTSRPDVELQICGLHIIFHKDVPKFTQDLADTSSEYLSGSLLNHHMAGR
;
A
#
# COMPACT_ATOMS: atom_id res chain seq x y z
N MET A 1 -10.63 -14.40 -14.74
CA MET A 1 -10.98 -14.44 -13.30
C MET A 1 -10.15 -13.41 -12.56
N TRP A 2 -10.78 -12.58 -11.72
CA TRP A 2 -10.04 -11.69 -10.81
C TRP A 2 -9.56 -12.50 -9.59
N ILE A 3 -8.36 -12.18 -9.10
CA ILE A 3 -7.69 -12.98 -8.06
C ILE A 3 -7.46 -12.21 -6.77
N GLY A 4 -7.58 -10.89 -6.80
CA GLY A 4 -7.43 -10.03 -5.63
C GLY A 4 -7.28 -8.57 -6.03
N PHE A 5 -6.70 -7.80 -5.12
CA PHE A 5 -6.40 -6.39 -5.30
C PHE A 5 -4.93 -6.10 -5.03
N ALA A 6 -4.39 -5.08 -5.70
CA ALA A 6 -3.19 -4.39 -5.29
C ALA A 6 -3.58 -3.08 -4.60
N LEU A 7 -3.09 -2.89 -3.38
CA LEU A 7 -3.16 -1.64 -2.64
C LEU A 7 -1.88 -0.86 -2.92
N PHE A 8 -2.03 0.40 -3.29
CA PHE A 8 -0.91 1.34 -3.42
C PHE A 8 -1.01 2.36 -2.31
N VAL A 9 0.05 2.51 -1.51
CA VAL A 9 0.11 3.51 -0.46
C VAL A 9 1.45 4.22 -0.50
N VAL A 10 1.42 5.55 -0.46
CA VAL A 10 2.60 6.38 -0.23
C VAL A 10 2.53 6.92 1.19
N VAL A 11 3.55 6.63 1.97
CA VAL A 11 3.71 7.09 3.35
C VAL A 11 4.89 8.03 3.46
N LEU A 12 4.75 9.05 4.30
CA LEU A 12 5.86 9.87 4.76
C LEU A 12 6.21 9.46 6.20
N ILE A 13 7.40 8.90 6.38
CA ILE A 13 8.00 8.62 7.69
C ILE A 13 8.70 9.88 8.18
N LYS A 14 8.25 10.42 9.31
CA LYS A 14 8.83 11.60 9.96
C LYS A 14 9.82 11.18 11.04
N LYS A 15 10.76 12.07 11.37
CA LYS A 15 11.62 11.90 12.54
C LYS A 15 10.75 12.03 13.79
N THR A 16 10.90 11.11 14.74
CA THR A 16 10.31 11.32 16.06
C THR A 16 11.21 10.82 17.18
N GLU A 17 11.17 11.50 18.32
CA GLU A 17 12.20 11.38 19.35
C GLU A 17 12.05 10.13 20.21
N THR A 18 10.85 9.55 20.32
CA THR A 18 10.60 8.30 21.04
C THR A 18 9.31 7.65 20.54
N PHE A 19 9.39 6.48 19.91
CA PHE A 19 8.23 5.60 19.75
C PHE A 19 8.59 4.15 20.07
N ASP A 20 7.70 3.51 20.80
CA ASP A 20 7.67 2.06 20.94
C ASP A 20 7.00 1.48 19.68
N ASP A 21 7.80 0.93 18.77
CA ASP A 21 7.34 0.32 17.51
C ASP A 21 6.32 -0.82 17.74
N GLY A 22 6.26 -1.38 18.96
CA GLY A 22 5.45 -2.56 19.28
C GLY A 22 3.94 -2.37 19.40
N ARG A 23 3.40 -1.14 19.27
CA ARG A 23 1.98 -0.84 19.60
C ARG A 23 1.16 -0.12 18.53
N TYR A 24 1.74 0.17 17.37
CA TYR A 24 1.07 0.97 16.36
C TYR A 24 0.89 0.22 15.05
N ASP A 25 -0.33 0.27 14.55
CA ASP A 25 -0.73 -0.42 13.34
C ASP A 25 -1.25 0.55 12.28
N THR A 26 -1.00 0.18 11.03
CA THR A 26 -1.59 0.78 9.84
C THR A 26 -2.53 -0.24 9.22
N PHE A 27 -3.75 0.19 8.92
CA PHE A 27 -4.80 -0.67 8.42
C PHE A 27 -5.36 -0.14 7.11
N CYS A 28 -5.83 -1.06 6.28
CA CYS A 28 -6.72 -0.78 5.16
C CYS A 28 -8.07 -1.46 5.44
N HIS A 29 -9.10 -0.64 5.63
CA HIS A 29 -10.48 -1.07 5.76
C HIS A 29 -11.12 -1.14 4.37
N PHE A 30 -11.99 -2.11 4.16
CA PHE A 30 -12.73 -2.25 2.91
C PHE A 30 -14.21 -1.97 3.15
N TYR A 31 -14.82 -1.28 2.20
CA TYR A 31 -16.24 -0.96 2.21
C TYR A 31 -16.87 -1.32 0.87
N THR A 32 -18.14 -1.68 0.92
CA THR A 32 -19.01 -1.93 -0.22
C THR A 32 -20.29 -1.08 -0.06
N ASP A 33 -21.21 -1.21 -1.00
CA ASP A 33 -22.58 -0.71 -0.87
C ASP A 33 -23.34 -1.31 0.32
N GLU A 34 -22.94 -2.49 0.81
CA GLU A 34 -23.54 -3.13 1.99
C GLU A 34 -22.87 -2.69 3.32
N GLY A 35 -21.79 -1.91 3.25
CA GLY A 35 -21.07 -1.40 4.41
C GLY A 35 -19.64 -1.91 4.55
N CYS A 36 -19.11 -1.89 5.78
CA CYS A 36 -17.73 -2.27 6.08
C CYS A 36 -17.56 -3.79 6.07
N LEU A 37 -16.54 -4.28 5.37
CA LEU A 37 -16.19 -5.70 5.36
C LEU A 37 -15.46 -6.10 6.63
N GLU A 38 -15.62 -7.36 7.02
CA GLU A 38 -14.95 -7.90 8.19
C GLU A 38 -13.42 -7.96 7.98
N ASN A 39 -12.67 -7.78 9.06
CA ASN A 39 -11.21 -7.93 9.12
C ASN A 39 -10.41 -6.95 8.21
N PRO A 40 -10.05 -5.74 8.71
CA PRO A 40 -9.19 -4.83 7.97
C PRO A 40 -7.84 -5.48 7.63
N HIS A 41 -7.23 -5.08 6.52
CA HIS A 41 -5.90 -5.53 6.13
C HIS A 41 -4.86 -4.75 6.94
N LYS A 42 -4.13 -5.45 7.81
CA LYS A 42 -2.98 -4.88 8.48
C LYS A 42 -1.85 -4.75 7.48
N ILE A 43 -1.39 -3.53 7.25
CA ILE A 43 -0.18 -3.26 6.49
C ILE A 43 0.99 -3.54 7.44
N GLU A 44 1.90 -4.42 7.01
CA GLU A 44 3.04 -4.84 7.84
C GLU A 44 3.88 -3.65 8.31
N SER A 45 4.65 -3.86 9.38
CA SER A 45 5.43 -2.80 10.02
C SER A 45 6.37 -2.12 9.03
N PHE A 46 6.44 -0.78 9.09
CA PHE A 46 7.46 0.02 8.42
C PHE A 46 8.84 -0.11 9.11
N SER A 47 9.09 -1.17 9.88
CA SER A 47 10.38 -1.45 10.48
C SER A 47 11.47 -1.48 9.41
N GLY A 48 12.49 -0.63 9.55
CA GLY A 48 13.58 -0.50 8.58
C GLY A 48 13.39 0.62 7.54
N PHE A 49 12.22 1.25 7.47
CA PHE A 49 12.01 2.43 6.64
C PHE A 49 12.75 3.63 7.27
N ARG A 50 13.53 4.34 6.46
CA ARG A 50 14.21 5.58 6.89
C ARG A 50 13.22 6.75 6.88
N ILE A 51 13.57 7.85 7.53
CA ILE A 51 12.84 9.12 7.39
C ILE A 51 12.76 9.48 5.89
N GLY A 52 11.57 9.81 5.41
CA GLY A 52 11.33 10.10 4.00
C GLY A 52 10.01 9.53 3.48
N SER A 53 9.75 9.77 2.20
CA SER A 53 8.57 9.25 1.51
C SER A 53 8.87 7.88 0.91
N HIS A 54 7.93 6.94 1.06
CA HIS A 54 8.05 5.57 0.57
C HIS A 54 6.74 5.10 -0.05
N GLY A 55 6.85 4.42 -1.19
CA GLY A 55 5.73 3.74 -1.83
C GLY A 55 5.70 2.26 -1.46
N LEU A 56 4.51 1.74 -1.14
CA LEU A 56 4.27 0.31 -0.93
C LEU A 56 3.19 -0.17 -1.89
N CYS A 57 3.38 -1.39 -2.39
CA CYS A 57 2.38 -2.15 -3.13
C CYS A 57 2.08 -3.44 -2.36
N VAL A 58 0.84 -3.60 -1.90
CA VAL A 58 0.42 -4.74 -1.07
C VAL A 58 -0.66 -5.53 -1.77
N TYR A 59 -0.44 -6.84 -1.94
CA TYR A 59 -1.43 -7.72 -2.54
C TYR A 59 -2.42 -8.25 -1.50
N VAL A 60 -3.72 -8.13 -1.80
CA VAL A 60 -4.81 -8.67 -0.98
C VAL A 60 -5.59 -9.69 -1.79
N SER A 61 -5.50 -10.96 -1.41
CA SER A 61 -6.18 -12.07 -2.09
C SER A 61 -7.71 -11.92 -2.08
N ARG A 62 -8.36 -12.25 -3.20
CA ARG A 62 -9.82 -12.40 -3.30
C ARG A 62 -10.36 -13.32 -2.22
N THR A 63 -9.65 -14.41 -1.91
CA THR A 63 -10.11 -15.42 -0.96
C THR A 63 -10.35 -14.85 0.44
N ARG A 64 -9.71 -13.72 0.77
CA ARG A 64 -9.90 -13.00 2.03
C ARG A 64 -11.32 -12.49 2.23
N PHE A 65 -12.04 -12.24 1.14
CA PHE A 65 -13.38 -11.68 1.17
C PHE A 65 -14.48 -12.75 1.03
N ALA A 66 -14.12 -14.03 0.93
CA ALA A 66 -15.05 -15.13 0.70
C ALA A 66 -16.08 -14.78 -0.41
N ASN A 67 -17.36 -14.78 -0.07
CA ASN A 67 -18.49 -14.41 -0.93
C ASN A 67 -19.00 -12.98 -0.67
N GLN A 68 -18.39 -12.19 0.22
CA GLN A 68 -18.83 -10.84 0.59
C GLN A 68 -18.80 -9.86 -0.60
N LEU A 69 -18.01 -10.16 -1.64
CA LEU A 69 -17.89 -9.32 -2.83
C LEU A 69 -18.69 -9.83 -4.04
N ASP A 70 -19.41 -10.95 -3.93
CA ASP A 70 -20.09 -11.54 -5.09
C ASP A 70 -21.31 -10.72 -5.55
N LYS A 71 -21.88 -9.89 -4.67
CA LYS A 71 -23.02 -9.00 -4.96
C LYS A 71 -22.70 -7.51 -4.88
N ALA A 72 -21.49 -7.17 -4.44
CA ALA A 72 -21.09 -5.79 -4.27
C ALA A 72 -21.00 -5.06 -5.61
N SER A 73 -21.60 -3.88 -5.71
CA SER A 73 -21.51 -3.05 -6.93
C SER A 73 -20.16 -2.33 -7.03
N HIS A 74 -19.50 -2.10 -5.89
CA HIS A 74 -18.22 -1.42 -5.81
C HIS A 74 -17.47 -1.81 -4.53
N ILE A 75 -16.18 -1.46 -4.50
CA ILE A 75 -15.34 -1.61 -3.33
C ILE A 75 -14.52 -0.34 -3.11
N ILE A 76 -14.39 0.06 -1.85
CA ILE A 76 -13.59 1.22 -1.42
C ILE A 76 -12.54 0.71 -0.44
N ALA A 77 -11.30 1.16 -0.62
CA ALA A 77 -10.23 0.97 0.34
C ALA A 77 -10.03 2.27 1.13
N SER A 78 -10.06 2.19 2.46
CA SER A 78 -9.82 3.31 3.36
C SER A 78 -8.64 2.99 4.26
N PHE A 79 -7.61 3.84 4.22
CA PHE A 79 -6.38 3.62 4.96
C PHE A 79 -6.39 4.46 6.23
N SER A 80 -5.97 3.85 7.33
CA SER A 80 -5.84 4.49 8.63
C SER A 80 -4.52 4.10 9.27
N THR A 81 -3.93 5.01 10.03
CA THR A 81 -2.72 4.73 10.78
C THR A 81 -2.82 5.29 12.18
N SER A 82 -2.47 4.47 13.16
CA SER A 82 -2.28 4.92 14.55
C SER A 82 -0.84 5.38 14.80
N ARG A 83 0.06 5.18 13.83
CA ARG A 83 1.47 5.56 13.92
C ARG A 83 1.63 7.08 13.84
N PRO A 84 2.12 7.73 14.89
CA PRO A 84 2.33 9.19 14.91
C PRO A 84 3.49 9.68 14.03
N ASP A 85 4.44 8.81 13.68
CA ASP A 85 5.54 9.10 12.76
C ASP A 85 5.17 8.92 11.28
N VAL A 86 3.97 8.41 10.98
CA VAL A 86 3.53 8.10 9.62
C VAL A 86 2.42 9.04 9.17
N GLU A 87 2.61 9.65 8.01
CA GLU A 87 1.56 10.36 7.29
C GLU A 87 1.20 9.63 5.99
N LEU A 88 -0.08 9.32 5.79
CA LEU A 88 -0.60 8.74 4.55
C LEU A 88 -0.76 9.86 3.51
N GLN A 89 0.03 9.81 2.42
CA GLN A 89 0.03 10.84 1.38
C GLN A 89 -0.85 10.47 0.19
N ILE A 90 -0.70 9.25 -0.32
CA ILE A 90 -1.43 8.74 -1.50
C ILE A 90 -1.95 7.35 -1.17
N CYS A 91 -3.18 7.05 -1.57
CA CYS A 91 -3.81 5.75 -1.37
C CYS A 91 -4.53 5.35 -2.66
N GLY A 92 -4.45 4.07 -3.03
CA GLY A 92 -5.04 3.54 -4.25
C GLY A 92 -5.36 2.06 -4.16
N LEU A 93 -6.32 1.63 -4.97
CA LEU A 93 -6.78 0.26 -5.10
C LEU A 93 -6.84 -0.09 -6.59
N HIS A 94 -6.28 -1.25 -6.95
CA HIS A 94 -6.35 -1.79 -8.31
C HIS A 94 -6.79 -3.25 -8.28
N ILE A 95 -7.73 -3.63 -9.14
CA ILE A 95 -8.18 -5.03 -9.26
C ILE A 95 -7.19 -5.82 -10.11
N ILE A 96 -6.83 -7.02 -9.64
CA ILE A 96 -5.88 -7.90 -10.34
C ILE A 96 -6.62 -9.05 -10.99
N PHE A 97 -6.47 -9.20 -12.30
CA PHE A 97 -6.91 -10.38 -13.04
C PHE A 97 -5.74 -11.34 -13.26
N HIS A 98 -6.02 -12.64 -13.18
CA HIS A 98 -5.00 -13.68 -13.34
C HIS A 98 -4.19 -13.53 -14.64
N LYS A 99 -4.87 -13.22 -15.75
CA LYS A 99 -4.26 -13.03 -17.07
C LYS A 99 -3.31 -11.82 -17.13
N ASP A 100 -3.51 -10.84 -16.26
CA ASP A 100 -2.79 -9.57 -16.29
C ASP A 100 -1.59 -9.59 -15.31
N VAL A 101 -1.45 -10.64 -14.48
CA VAL A 101 -0.37 -10.76 -13.49
C VAL A 101 1.02 -10.59 -14.10
N PRO A 102 1.41 -11.28 -15.19
CA PRO A 102 2.77 -11.14 -15.71
C PRO A 102 3.10 -9.71 -16.12
N LYS A 103 2.15 -9.03 -16.77
CA LYS A 103 2.31 -7.64 -17.18
C LYS A 103 2.33 -6.71 -15.96
N PHE A 104 1.38 -6.87 -15.04
CA PHE A 104 1.32 -6.07 -13.81
C PHE A 104 2.61 -6.15 -13.00
N THR A 105 3.19 -7.35 -12.85
CA THR A 105 4.46 -7.53 -12.13
C THR A 105 5.64 -6.89 -12.86
N GLN A 106 5.64 -6.94 -14.19
CA GLN A 106 6.67 -6.29 -15.00
C GLN A 106 6.58 -4.77 -14.88
N ASP A 107 5.39 -4.20 -15.08
CA ASP A 107 5.14 -2.75 -14.97
C ASP A 107 5.52 -2.23 -13.58
N LEU A 108 5.24 -3.00 -12.51
CA LEU A 108 5.64 -2.65 -11.15
C LEU A 108 7.17 -2.67 -10.96
N ALA A 109 7.86 -3.69 -11.51
CA ALA A 109 9.31 -3.81 -11.42
C ALA A 109 10.01 -2.68 -12.19
N ASP A 110 9.53 -2.36 -13.39
CA ASP A 110 10.08 -1.30 -14.24
C ASP A 110 9.92 0.06 -13.56
N THR A 111 8.72 0.36 -13.05
CA THR A 111 8.45 1.60 -12.32
C THR A 111 9.37 1.72 -11.09
N SER A 112 9.52 0.65 -10.31
CA SER A 112 10.40 0.68 -9.12
C SER A 112 11.88 0.94 -9.47
N SER A 113 12.35 0.41 -10.61
CA SER A 113 13.72 0.56 -11.09
C SER A 113 13.98 1.97 -11.64
N GLU A 114 12.98 2.57 -12.30
CA GLU A 114 13.01 3.96 -12.74
C GLU A 114 13.11 4.93 -11.55
N TYR A 115 12.35 4.71 -10.48
CA TYR A 115 12.46 5.53 -9.26
C TYR A 115 13.84 5.40 -8.59
N LEU A 116 14.41 4.19 -8.54
CA LEU A 116 15.76 3.99 -7.99
C LEU A 116 16.83 4.70 -8.84
N SER A 117 16.76 4.58 -10.17
CA SER A 117 17.71 5.25 -11.07
C SER A 117 17.56 6.79 -11.07
N GLY A 118 16.33 7.32 -11.00
CA GLY A 118 16.08 8.75 -10.85
C GLY A 118 16.54 9.32 -9.51
N SER A 119 16.38 8.59 -8.41
CA SER A 119 16.87 9.00 -7.09
C SER A 119 18.41 9.04 -7.01
N LEU A 120 19.10 8.11 -7.68
CA LEU A 120 20.57 8.09 -7.78
C LEU A 120 21.11 9.28 -8.57
N LEU A 121 20.44 9.69 -9.65
CA LEU A 121 20.82 10.87 -10.45
C LEU A 121 20.63 12.18 -9.66
N ASN A 122 19.56 12.30 -8.87
CA ASN A 122 19.30 13.49 -8.05
C ASN A 122 20.32 13.66 -6.91
N HIS A 123 20.83 12.56 -6.34
CA HIS A 123 21.93 12.63 -5.37
C HIS A 123 23.26 13.06 -5.99
N HIS A 124 23.48 12.82 -7.28
CA HIS A 124 24.72 13.18 -7.97
C HIS A 124 24.77 14.66 -8.41
N MET A 125 23.62 15.32 -8.50
CA MET A 125 23.48 16.73 -8.92
C MET A 125 23.37 17.72 -7.74
N ALA A 126 23.09 17.25 -6.52
CA ALA A 126 23.03 18.09 -5.31
C ALA A 126 24.40 18.24 -4.59
N GLY A 127 25.49 17.72 -5.19
CA GLY A 127 26.84 17.69 -4.63
C GLY A 127 27.86 18.55 -5.37
N ARG A 128 27.48 19.72 -5.90
CA ARG A 128 28.41 20.74 -6.39
C ARG A 128 28.00 22.13 -5.96
#